data_AF-A0A960ASE7-F1
#
_entry.id   AF-A0A960ASE7-F1
#
_cell.length_a   1.000
_cell.length_b   1.000
_cell.length_c   1.000
_cell.angle_alpha   90.00
_cell.angle_beta   90.00
_cell.angle_gamma   90.00
#
_symmetry.space_group_name_H-M   'P 1'
#
loop_
_entity.id
_entity.type
_entity.pdbx_description
1 polymer ?
#
loop_
_entity_poly.entity_id
_entity_poly.type
_entity_poly.pdbx_seq_one_letter_code
_entity_poly.pdbx_strand_id
1 'polypeptide(L)'
;MAVAKGEIMRRVVGAIGAVGVATAGMALAPPATAVVDPGNGAASVTLTACAGPNNADTMDPACSYIYLTPQPIGGATDKPYTYITQPGAVAWDNGSVTSMALAFPASGQTWQTVTKLSQGATMTVQPSDITGSVDGNGVVKLTMAYNVEIALSYFGNQEKCLLTGTVDLSSAGTDTAGQGVGSNWNPATGAFAVAGTSTAPTPGTQCDGTKIFLFDLTKPMGFYFVGSMTLPPPDAPQTATVKVAKKVKKSGKTILMKKAVVTNLGQKATAKVSWSPKKSAKGKKAKYAKLTAKKSGKLILKTKGASKKLFVKLSLSAPSKPGYKAFSYRKVWKAK
;
A
#
# COMPACT_ATOMS: atom_id res chain seq x y z
N MET A 1 36.04 -73.16 22.36
CA MET A 1 35.57 -72.65 23.67
C MET A 1 34.64 -71.48 23.37
N ALA A 2 33.33 -71.69 23.25
CA ALA A 2 32.32 -71.70 24.32
C ALA A 2 31.92 -70.28 24.82
N VAL A 3 30.81 -69.78 24.26
CA VAL A 3 29.61 -69.12 24.85
C VAL A 3 29.73 -68.26 26.12
N ALA A 4 29.17 -67.03 26.09
CA ALA A 4 28.16 -66.45 27.02
C ALA A 4 27.88 -64.96 26.67
N LYS A 5 26.64 -64.49 26.37
CA LYS A 5 25.55 -64.07 27.30
C LYS A 5 26.06 -63.09 28.38
N GLY A 6 25.68 -61.81 28.47
CA GLY A 6 24.34 -61.22 28.47
C GLY A 6 23.96 -60.91 29.91
N GLU A 7 23.84 -59.64 30.33
CA GLU A 7 23.21 -59.32 31.62
C GLU A 7 22.60 -57.91 31.68
N ILE A 8 21.32 -57.89 32.03
CA ILE A 8 20.45 -56.77 32.38
C ILE A 8 20.33 -56.79 33.91
N MET A 9 20.55 -55.66 34.58
CA MET A 9 20.10 -55.39 35.97
C MET A 9 20.26 -53.89 36.26
N ARG A 10 19.43 -53.17 37.01
CA ARG A 10 18.13 -53.40 37.66
C ARG A 10 17.63 -52.03 38.16
N ARG A 11 16.31 -51.89 38.27
CA ARG A 11 15.56 -50.75 38.85
C ARG A 11 15.95 -50.42 40.30
N VAL A 12 15.82 -49.14 40.68
CA VAL A 12 15.29 -48.72 42.00
C VAL A 12 14.29 -47.57 41.82
N VAL A 13 13.20 -47.68 42.56
CA VAL A 13 11.98 -46.86 42.63
C VAL A 13 11.96 -46.11 43.97
N GLY A 14 11.33 -44.92 44.01
CA GLY A 14 10.83 -44.24 45.22
C GLY A 14 11.09 -42.72 45.18
N ALA A 15 10.18 -41.81 44.81
CA ALA A 15 8.85 -41.41 45.34
C ALA A 15 8.90 -40.32 46.44
N ILE A 16 7.90 -39.42 46.38
CA ILE A 16 7.52 -38.29 47.29
C ILE A 16 8.25 -36.97 46.96
N GLY A 17 7.65 -35.79 46.70
CA GLY A 17 6.28 -35.27 46.71
C GLY A 17 6.31 -33.76 47.07
N ALA A 18 5.79 -32.85 46.22
CA ALA A 18 5.41 -31.45 46.53
C ALA A 18 4.76 -30.81 45.26
N VAL A 19 3.44 -30.60 45.20
CA VAL A 19 2.68 -29.36 45.55
C VAL A 19 3.01 -28.11 44.72
N GLY A 20 2.04 -27.67 43.90
CA GLY A 20 1.89 -26.32 43.30
C GLY A 20 2.81 -26.05 42.08
N VAL A 21 2.39 -25.48 40.95
CA VAL A 21 1.31 -24.52 40.66
C VAL A 21 0.94 -24.71 39.18
N ALA A 22 -0.35 -24.85 38.87
CA ALA A 22 -0.84 -24.73 37.50
C ALA A 22 -0.79 -23.25 37.09
N THR A 23 0.25 -22.84 36.38
CA THR A 23 0.23 -21.58 35.65
C THR A 23 -0.66 -21.76 34.43
N ALA A 24 -1.90 -21.29 34.55
CA ALA A 24 -2.75 -21.03 33.40
C ALA A 24 -2.00 -20.03 32.50
N GLY A 25 -1.34 -20.53 31.46
CA GLY A 25 -0.85 -19.72 30.37
C GLY A 25 -2.07 -19.06 29.74
N MET A 26 -2.35 -17.81 30.12
CA MET A 26 -3.18 -16.93 29.33
C MET A 26 -2.54 -16.89 27.95
N ALA A 27 -3.12 -17.61 27.00
CA ALA A 27 -2.87 -17.40 25.59
C ALA A 27 -3.27 -15.95 25.32
N LEU A 28 -2.28 -15.06 25.36
CA LEU A 28 -2.40 -13.72 24.83
C LEU A 28 -2.90 -13.91 23.40
N ALA A 29 -4.13 -13.46 23.15
CA ALA A 29 -4.64 -13.35 21.79
C ALA A 29 -3.54 -12.67 20.95
N PRO A 30 -3.26 -13.15 19.73
CA PRO A 30 -2.29 -12.48 18.86
C PRO A 30 -2.68 -11.00 18.81
N PRO A 31 -1.71 -10.07 18.93
CA PRO A 31 -2.02 -8.65 18.92
C PRO A 31 -2.86 -8.39 17.66
N ALA A 32 -4.03 -7.80 17.86
CA ALA A 32 -4.88 -7.39 16.75
C ALA A 32 -3.99 -6.64 15.76
N THR A 33 -3.89 -7.15 14.53
CA THR A 33 -3.14 -6.52 13.45
C THR A 33 -3.55 -5.04 13.44
N ALA A 34 -2.60 -4.18 13.80
CA ALA A 34 -2.85 -2.75 13.85
C ALA A 34 -3.33 -2.32 12.47
N VAL A 35 -4.60 -1.88 12.38
CA VAL A 35 -5.16 -1.39 11.14
C VAL A 35 -4.32 -0.19 10.71
N VAL A 36 -3.74 -0.29 9.52
CA VAL A 36 -2.90 0.75 8.95
C VAL A 36 -3.83 1.91 8.53
N ASP A 37 -3.71 3.08 9.18
CA ASP A 37 -4.35 4.35 8.75
C ASP A 37 -3.25 5.27 8.18
N PRO A 38 -2.71 4.99 6.99
CA PRO A 38 -1.65 5.81 6.44
C PRO A 38 -2.19 7.21 6.12
N GLY A 39 -1.42 8.25 6.41
CA GLY A 39 -1.82 9.62 6.07
C GLY A 39 -1.74 9.91 4.59
N ASN A 40 -2.10 11.13 4.21
CA ASN A 40 -1.95 11.61 2.84
C ASN A 40 -0.50 12.06 2.64
N GLY A 41 0.27 11.35 1.82
CA GLY A 41 1.64 11.74 1.49
C GLY A 41 2.43 10.67 0.74
N ALA A 42 3.70 10.99 0.50
CA ALA A 42 4.66 10.10 -0.12
C ALA A 42 5.06 8.97 0.85
N ALA A 43 4.75 7.71 0.51
CA ALA A 43 5.49 6.58 1.04
C ALA A 43 6.85 6.45 0.35
N SER A 44 7.84 5.98 1.09
CA SER A 44 9.15 5.62 0.55
C SER A 44 9.24 4.11 0.44
N VAL A 45 9.63 3.58 -0.72
CA VAL A 45 9.87 2.14 -0.91
C VAL A 45 11.34 1.93 -1.28
N THR A 46 11.97 0.94 -0.67
CA THR A 46 13.32 0.51 -0.99
C THR A 46 13.31 -1.00 -1.22
N LEU A 47 13.72 -1.44 -2.41
CA LEU A 47 13.97 -2.87 -2.64
C LEU A 47 15.32 -3.24 -2.04
N THR A 48 15.37 -4.39 -1.38
CA THR A 48 16.59 -4.91 -0.78
C THR A 48 17.53 -5.39 -1.89
N ALA A 49 18.76 -4.89 -1.87
CA ALA A 49 19.82 -5.40 -2.73
C ALA A 49 20.22 -6.81 -2.31
N CYS A 50 20.32 -7.71 -3.28
CA CYS A 50 20.86 -9.05 -3.05
C CYS A 50 22.38 -8.97 -2.84
N ALA A 51 22.87 -9.52 -1.73
CA ALA A 51 24.30 -9.58 -1.42
C ALA A 51 25.03 -10.69 -2.20
N GLY A 52 24.28 -11.62 -2.81
CA GLY A 52 24.78 -12.77 -3.55
C GLY A 52 25.11 -12.49 -5.02
N PRO A 53 25.42 -13.55 -5.80
CA PRO A 53 25.66 -13.41 -7.24
C PRO A 53 24.43 -12.84 -7.96
N ASN A 54 24.63 -12.21 -9.11
CA ASN A 54 23.54 -11.65 -9.92
C ASN A 54 22.53 -12.71 -10.41
N ASN A 55 22.89 -14.00 -10.35
CA ASN A 55 22.04 -15.12 -10.72
C ASN A 55 22.29 -16.39 -9.89
N ALA A 56 21.27 -17.25 -9.76
CA ALA A 56 21.37 -18.54 -9.08
C ALA A 56 20.44 -19.63 -9.66
N ASP A 57 20.72 -20.87 -9.29
CA ASP A 57 19.89 -22.06 -9.58
C ASP A 57 18.76 -22.24 -8.56
N THR A 58 18.94 -21.66 -7.37
CA THR A 58 17.99 -21.74 -6.26
C THR A 58 17.50 -20.35 -5.90
N MET A 59 16.21 -20.26 -5.58
CA MET A 59 15.56 -19.06 -5.08
C MET A 59 16.08 -18.65 -3.70
N ASP A 60 16.42 -17.37 -3.55
CA ASP A 60 16.71 -16.73 -2.26
C ASP A 60 15.55 -15.81 -1.85
N PRO A 61 14.81 -16.11 -0.77
CA PRO A 61 13.69 -15.29 -0.30
C PRO A 61 14.08 -13.91 0.23
N ALA A 62 15.37 -13.68 0.51
CA ALA A 62 15.88 -12.38 0.91
C ALA A 62 16.18 -11.46 -0.28
N CYS A 63 16.14 -11.98 -1.51
CA CYS A 63 16.51 -11.25 -2.71
C CYS A 63 15.33 -11.06 -3.65
N SER A 64 15.17 -9.84 -4.15
CA SER A 64 14.22 -9.57 -5.24
C SER A 64 14.73 -10.21 -6.53
N TYR A 65 13.87 -10.90 -7.28
CA TYR A 65 14.25 -11.58 -8.51
C TYR A 65 13.22 -11.50 -9.64
N ILE A 66 13.71 -11.80 -10.84
CA ILE A 66 12.92 -12.25 -11.99
C ILE A 66 13.34 -13.68 -12.32
N TYR A 67 12.36 -14.52 -12.59
CA TYR A 67 12.51 -15.91 -12.99
C TYR A 67 12.14 -16.07 -14.47
N LEU A 68 13.05 -16.68 -15.23
CA LEU A 68 12.81 -17.14 -16.60
C LEU A 68 13.03 -18.64 -16.66
N THR A 69 12.10 -19.36 -17.31
CA THR A 69 12.24 -20.80 -17.50
C THR A 69 13.36 -21.07 -18.50
N PRO A 70 14.44 -21.79 -18.14
CA PRO A 70 15.49 -22.15 -19.08
C PRO A 70 14.97 -23.12 -20.14
N GLN A 71 15.50 -23.04 -21.37
CA GLN A 71 15.26 -24.08 -22.38
C GLN A 71 16.06 -25.34 -22.03
N PRO A 72 15.51 -26.54 -22.26
CA PRO A 72 16.20 -27.81 -21.97
C PRO A 72 17.29 -28.19 -22.99
N ILE A 73 17.76 -27.27 -23.84
CA ILE A 73 18.66 -27.59 -24.95
C ILE A 73 20.12 -27.68 -24.47
N GLY A 74 20.72 -28.87 -24.64
CA GLY A 74 22.17 -29.02 -24.76
C GLY A 74 23.02 -28.90 -23.49
N GLY A 75 22.48 -29.23 -22.31
CA GLY A 75 23.30 -29.31 -21.07
C GLY A 75 23.78 -27.96 -20.54
N ALA A 76 23.24 -26.85 -21.02
CA ALA A 76 23.52 -25.53 -20.47
C ALA A 76 22.86 -25.38 -19.08
N THR A 77 23.67 -25.14 -18.06
CA THR A 77 23.22 -24.74 -16.71
C THR A 77 22.93 -23.25 -16.70
N ASP A 78 21.85 -22.83 -17.37
CA ASP A 78 21.36 -21.46 -17.25
C ASP A 78 20.64 -21.27 -15.92
N LYS A 79 21.07 -20.24 -15.20
CA LYS A 79 20.54 -19.89 -13.89
C LYS A 79 19.21 -19.15 -14.08
N PRO A 80 18.07 -19.71 -13.65
CA PRO A 80 16.76 -19.15 -13.93
C PRO A 80 16.43 -17.91 -13.10
N TYR A 81 17.09 -17.74 -11.94
CA TYR A 81 16.88 -16.58 -11.06
C TYR A 81 17.86 -15.46 -11.39
N THR A 82 17.33 -14.28 -11.65
CA THR A 82 18.08 -13.03 -11.82
C THR A 82 17.75 -12.07 -10.68
N TYR A 83 18.75 -11.68 -9.89
CA TYR A 83 18.57 -10.88 -8.68
C TYR A 83 18.82 -9.39 -8.90
N ILE A 84 18.09 -8.57 -8.15
CA ILE A 84 18.36 -7.12 -8.02
C ILE A 84 19.52 -6.93 -7.05
N THR A 85 20.66 -6.42 -7.52
CA THR A 85 21.89 -6.27 -6.70
C THR A 85 22.22 -4.84 -6.29
N GLN A 86 21.36 -3.87 -6.61
CA GLN A 86 21.49 -2.48 -6.15
C GLN A 86 20.21 -1.98 -5.48
N PRO A 87 20.32 -1.26 -4.35
CA PRO A 87 19.17 -0.68 -3.68
C PRO A 87 18.68 0.53 -4.48
N GLY A 88 17.37 0.80 -4.42
CA GLY A 88 16.78 1.94 -5.10
C GLY A 88 15.67 2.56 -4.27
N ALA A 89 15.76 3.86 -4.02
CA ALA A 89 14.70 4.62 -3.37
C ALA A 89 13.56 4.94 -4.35
N VAL A 90 12.32 4.85 -3.88
CA VAL A 90 11.10 5.12 -4.65
C VAL A 90 10.24 6.06 -3.83
N ALA A 91 9.78 7.14 -4.45
CA ALA A 91 8.84 8.07 -3.83
C ALA A 91 7.44 7.81 -4.39
N TRP A 92 6.46 7.59 -3.51
CA TRP A 92 5.07 7.76 -3.87
C TRP A 92 4.79 9.27 -3.91
N ASP A 93 3.95 9.76 -4.82
CA ASP A 93 3.37 11.09 -4.63
C ASP A 93 1.86 11.01 -4.77
N ASN A 94 1.17 11.60 -3.78
CA ASN A 94 -0.23 11.98 -3.82
C ASN A 94 -1.32 10.86 -3.76
N GLY A 95 -1.43 10.13 -2.65
CA GLY A 95 -2.53 9.17 -2.45
C GLY A 95 -3.13 9.16 -1.04
N SER A 96 -4.43 9.48 -0.94
CA SER A 96 -5.27 8.89 0.11
C SER A 96 -5.55 7.43 -0.23
N VAL A 97 -6.03 6.65 0.75
CA VAL A 97 -6.44 5.22 0.64
C VAL A 97 -7.64 4.99 -0.32
N THR A 98 -7.80 5.81 -1.35
CA THR A 98 -8.82 5.69 -2.41
C THR A 98 -8.35 5.96 -3.85
N SER A 99 -7.08 6.33 -4.14
CA SER A 99 -6.51 6.39 -5.52
C SER A 99 -5.03 6.86 -5.53
N MET A 100 -4.01 5.98 -5.73
CA MET A 100 -3.19 5.71 -6.96
C MET A 100 -2.33 6.90 -7.45
N ALA A 101 -1.00 6.86 -7.53
CA ALA A 101 -0.16 5.86 -8.22
C ALA A 101 1.22 5.65 -7.57
N LEU A 102 1.78 4.45 -7.76
CA LEU A 102 3.22 4.21 -7.69
C LEU A 102 3.82 4.59 -9.05
N ALA A 103 5.03 5.15 -9.05
CA ALA A 103 5.84 5.28 -10.26
C ALA A 103 7.20 4.65 -9.95
N PHE A 104 7.55 3.64 -10.73
CA PHE A 104 8.88 3.06 -10.76
C PHE A 104 9.39 3.12 -12.20
N PRO A 105 10.70 3.19 -12.42
CA PRO A 105 11.72 3.51 -11.42
C PRO A 105 11.67 5.00 -11.05
N ALA A 106 12.21 5.37 -9.88
CA ALA A 106 12.67 6.75 -9.71
C ALA A 106 13.62 7.07 -10.88
N SER A 107 13.53 8.25 -11.48
CA SER A 107 14.43 8.66 -12.57
C SER A 107 15.88 8.28 -12.22
N GLY A 108 16.48 7.35 -12.97
CA GLY A 108 17.85 6.89 -12.75
C GLY A 108 18.06 5.46 -12.21
N GLN A 109 17.02 4.64 -11.97
CA GLN A 109 17.28 3.20 -11.73
C GLN A 109 17.44 2.42 -13.04
N THR A 110 18.52 1.65 -13.12
CA THR A 110 18.73 0.62 -14.13
C THR A 110 18.84 -0.69 -13.38
N TRP A 111 18.04 -1.71 -13.69
CA TRP A 111 18.34 -3.03 -13.13
C TRP A 111 19.65 -3.50 -13.73
N GLN A 112 20.53 -4.05 -12.89
CA GLN A 112 21.86 -4.45 -13.30
C GLN A 112 21.77 -5.45 -14.47
N THR A 113 22.59 -5.21 -15.50
CA THR A 113 22.72 -6.16 -16.62
C THR A 113 23.35 -7.44 -16.09
N VAL A 114 22.60 -8.54 -16.16
CA VAL A 114 23.16 -9.86 -15.90
C VAL A 114 24.05 -10.22 -17.07
N THR A 115 25.32 -10.47 -16.78
CA THR A 115 26.31 -10.92 -17.75
C THR A 115 26.65 -12.38 -17.48
N LYS A 116 27.19 -13.07 -18.49
CA LYS A 116 27.58 -14.49 -18.41
C LYS A 116 26.40 -15.46 -18.28
N LEU A 117 25.31 -15.18 -18.98
CA LEU A 117 24.36 -16.23 -19.34
C LEU A 117 25.04 -17.18 -20.35
N SER A 118 24.44 -18.35 -20.61
CA SER A 118 24.96 -19.30 -21.60
C SER A 118 25.33 -18.60 -22.92
N GLN A 119 26.44 -19.04 -23.52
CA GLN A 119 27.03 -18.46 -24.74
C GLN A 119 27.39 -16.96 -24.66
N GLY A 120 27.61 -16.43 -23.46
CA GLY A 120 28.02 -15.03 -23.28
C GLY A 120 26.88 -14.02 -23.43
N ALA A 121 25.63 -14.47 -23.37
CA ALA A 121 24.48 -13.58 -23.42
C ALA A 121 24.44 -12.64 -22.20
N THR A 122 23.76 -11.52 -22.40
CA THR A 122 23.44 -10.57 -21.34
C THR A 122 21.95 -10.34 -21.29
N MET A 123 21.40 -10.19 -20.09
CA MET A 123 20.01 -9.81 -19.90
C MET A 123 19.94 -8.48 -19.14
N THR A 124 19.18 -7.54 -19.68
CA THR A 124 18.91 -6.25 -19.07
C THR A 124 17.42 -6.12 -18.86
N VAL A 125 17.02 -5.87 -17.62
CA VAL A 125 15.63 -5.62 -17.27
C VAL A 125 15.41 -4.11 -17.22
N GLN A 126 14.46 -3.62 -17.98
CA GLN A 126 13.99 -2.25 -17.94
C GLN A 126 12.57 -2.27 -17.36
N PRO A 127 12.41 -2.09 -16.04
CA PRO A 127 11.08 -1.90 -15.47
C PRO A 127 10.46 -0.65 -16.10
N SER A 128 9.18 -0.72 -16.44
CA SER A 128 8.39 0.47 -16.74
C SER A 128 7.64 0.94 -15.48
N ASP A 129 6.71 1.89 -15.64
CA ASP A 129 5.86 2.42 -14.56
C ASP A 129 5.19 1.28 -13.75
N ILE A 130 5.71 0.99 -12.55
CA ILE A 130 5.03 0.11 -11.59
C ILE A 130 4.04 0.95 -10.81
N THR A 131 2.76 0.58 -10.84
CA THR A 131 1.67 1.20 -10.08
C THR A 131 1.19 0.27 -8.95
N GLY A 132 0.45 0.75 -7.94
CA GLY A 132 -0.04 -0.13 -6.88
C GLY A 132 -0.66 0.56 -5.66
N SER A 133 -0.93 -0.23 -4.62
CA SER A 133 -1.64 0.19 -3.40
C SER A 133 -1.27 -0.66 -2.17
N VAL A 134 -1.55 -0.12 -0.98
CA VAL A 134 -1.46 -0.83 0.30
C VAL A 134 -2.79 -0.63 1.02
N ASP A 135 -3.42 -1.70 1.50
CA ASP A 135 -4.68 -1.61 2.24
C ASP A 135 -4.49 -1.52 3.76
N GLY A 136 -5.58 -1.35 4.49
CA GLY A 136 -5.57 -1.24 5.95
C GLY A 136 -5.09 -2.49 6.70
N ASN A 137 -4.96 -3.63 6.01
CA ASN A 137 -4.40 -4.88 6.56
C ASN A 137 -2.92 -5.06 6.17
N GLY A 138 -2.31 -4.07 5.51
CA GLY A 138 -0.95 -4.15 5.00
C GLY A 138 -0.81 -4.99 3.73
N VAL A 139 -1.91 -5.36 3.07
CA VAL A 139 -1.83 -6.08 1.79
C VAL A 139 -1.31 -5.13 0.73
N VAL A 140 -0.20 -5.50 0.10
CA VAL A 140 0.42 -4.76 -0.99
C VAL A 140 -0.02 -5.39 -2.31
N LYS A 141 -0.42 -4.54 -3.27
CA LYS A 141 -0.73 -4.94 -4.65
C LYS A 141 -0.02 -4.01 -5.60
N LEU A 142 0.74 -4.58 -6.52
CA LEU A 142 1.46 -3.84 -7.57
C LEU A 142 1.06 -4.36 -8.94
N THR A 143 1.09 -3.49 -9.94
CA THR A 143 1.00 -3.84 -11.35
C THR A 143 2.20 -3.23 -12.05
N MET A 144 2.94 -4.06 -12.77
CA MET A 144 4.15 -3.67 -13.49
C MET A 144 4.04 -4.07 -14.96
N ALA A 145 4.24 -3.13 -15.87
CA ALA A 145 4.67 -3.46 -17.21
C ALA A 145 6.20 -3.63 -17.22
N TYR A 146 6.70 -4.57 -18.02
CA TYR A 146 8.13 -4.87 -18.08
C TYR A 146 8.63 -4.93 -19.52
N ASN A 147 9.88 -4.51 -19.69
CA ASN A 147 10.67 -4.70 -20.89
C ASN A 147 11.95 -5.46 -20.48
N VAL A 148 12.21 -6.62 -21.07
CA VAL A 148 13.44 -7.39 -20.83
C VAL A 148 14.19 -7.53 -22.14
N GLU A 149 15.38 -6.94 -22.23
CA GLU A 149 16.28 -7.08 -23.36
C GLU A 149 17.25 -8.24 -23.08
N ILE A 150 17.27 -9.23 -23.96
CA ILE A 150 18.27 -10.29 -23.99
C ILE A 150 19.16 -10.01 -25.19
N ALA A 151 20.44 -9.75 -24.96
CA ALA A 151 21.44 -9.56 -26.00
C ALA A 151 22.38 -10.76 -26.08
N LEU A 152 22.58 -11.26 -27.29
CA LEU A 152 23.46 -12.40 -27.62
C LEU A 152 24.53 -11.95 -28.59
N SER A 153 25.77 -12.33 -28.31
CA SER A 153 26.91 -12.12 -29.20
C SER A 153 27.31 -13.46 -29.82
N TYR A 154 27.02 -13.67 -31.10
CA TYR A 154 27.37 -14.91 -31.79
C TYR A 154 28.02 -14.63 -33.14
N PHE A 155 29.19 -15.23 -33.40
CA PHE A 155 30.00 -15.05 -34.61
C PHE A 155 30.16 -13.59 -35.09
N GLY A 156 30.34 -12.64 -34.17
CA GLY A 156 30.52 -11.22 -34.50
C GLY A 156 29.23 -10.44 -34.75
N ASN A 157 28.06 -11.07 -34.72
CA ASN A 157 26.75 -10.41 -34.77
C ASN A 157 26.20 -10.20 -33.35
N GLN A 158 25.60 -9.03 -33.13
CA GLN A 158 24.86 -8.71 -31.91
C GLN A 158 23.36 -8.86 -32.20
N GLU A 159 22.73 -9.87 -31.60
CA GLU A 159 21.29 -10.06 -31.66
C GLU A 159 20.66 -9.57 -30.37
N LYS A 160 19.54 -8.86 -30.47
CA LYS A 160 18.79 -8.34 -29.33
C LYS A 160 17.36 -8.84 -29.42
N CYS A 161 16.88 -9.43 -28.34
CA CYS A 161 15.48 -9.81 -28.19
C CYS A 161 14.85 -8.98 -27.08
N LEU A 162 13.78 -8.25 -27.43
CA LEU A 162 13.01 -7.49 -26.47
C LEU A 162 11.76 -8.30 -26.11
N LEU A 163 11.60 -8.60 -24.84
CA LEU A 163 10.41 -9.23 -24.27
C LEU A 163 9.57 -8.15 -23.58
N THR A 164 8.29 -8.11 -23.86
CA THR A 164 7.37 -7.17 -23.22
C THR A 164 6.18 -7.90 -22.60
N GLY A 165 5.64 -7.33 -21.53
CA GLY A 165 4.47 -7.89 -20.87
C GLY A 165 4.07 -7.11 -19.64
N THR A 166 3.10 -7.67 -18.92
CA THR A 166 2.58 -7.12 -17.67
C THR A 166 2.51 -8.20 -16.61
N VAL A 167 2.69 -7.82 -15.35
CA VAL A 167 2.52 -8.70 -14.19
C VAL A 167 1.80 -7.96 -13.06
N ASP A 168 0.87 -8.66 -12.44
CA ASP A 168 0.28 -8.26 -11.17
C ASP A 168 0.98 -9.00 -10.03
N LEU A 169 1.39 -8.25 -9.02
CA LEU A 169 2.12 -8.75 -7.85
C LEU A 169 1.29 -8.49 -6.61
N SER A 170 1.31 -9.42 -5.67
CA SER A 170 0.65 -9.21 -4.38
C SER A 170 1.43 -9.79 -3.23
N SER A 171 1.29 -9.18 -2.06
CA SER A 171 1.80 -9.72 -0.80
C SER A 171 1.02 -10.94 -0.31
N ALA A 172 -0.16 -11.21 -0.87
CA ALA A 172 -0.87 -12.47 -0.72
C ALA A 172 -0.62 -13.42 -1.91
N GLY A 173 0.20 -12.99 -2.87
CA GLY A 173 0.49 -13.73 -4.09
C GLY A 173 1.57 -14.78 -3.90
N THR A 174 1.63 -15.69 -4.86
CA THR A 174 2.73 -16.63 -5.03
C THR A 174 3.16 -16.59 -6.47
N ASP A 175 4.47 -16.51 -6.70
CA ASP A 175 5.04 -16.76 -8.00
C ASP A 175 5.12 -18.28 -8.21
N THR A 176 4.24 -18.79 -9.06
CA THR A 176 4.16 -20.21 -9.41
C THR A 176 5.30 -20.69 -10.32
N ALA A 177 6.05 -19.77 -10.96
CA ALA A 177 7.21 -20.10 -11.78
C ALA A 177 8.50 -20.14 -10.95
N GLY A 178 8.79 -19.06 -10.20
CA GLY A 178 10.00 -18.91 -9.38
C GLY A 178 9.85 -19.26 -7.89
N GLN A 179 8.66 -19.71 -7.44
CA GLN A 179 8.37 -20.18 -6.07
C GLN A 179 8.37 -19.09 -4.96
N GLY A 180 8.38 -17.81 -5.32
CA GLY A 180 8.34 -16.71 -4.36
C GLY A 180 6.98 -16.57 -3.70
N VAL A 181 6.95 -16.34 -2.39
CA VAL A 181 5.72 -16.16 -1.62
C VAL A 181 5.70 -14.76 -1.02
N GLY A 182 4.64 -14.00 -1.31
CA GLY A 182 4.48 -12.66 -0.78
C GLY A 182 4.33 -12.63 0.75
N SER A 183 4.59 -11.46 1.33
CA SER A 183 4.31 -11.19 2.74
C SER A 183 3.79 -9.76 2.92
N ASN A 184 2.71 -9.62 3.68
CA ASN A 184 2.09 -8.33 3.94
C ASN A 184 3.08 -7.35 4.57
N TRP A 185 2.85 -6.07 4.30
CA TRP A 185 3.63 -5.00 4.90
C TRP A 185 3.51 -5.03 6.43
N ASN A 186 4.66 -5.07 7.09
CA ASN A 186 4.75 -5.04 8.54
C ASN A 186 4.95 -3.59 9.02
N PRO A 187 4.01 -2.99 9.75
CA PRO A 187 4.14 -1.61 10.23
C PRO A 187 5.29 -1.38 11.21
N ALA A 188 5.75 -2.42 11.91
CA ALA A 188 6.83 -2.29 12.89
C ALA A 188 8.21 -2.23 12.24
N THR A 189 8.41 -2.95 11.14
CA THR A 189 9.71 -3.06 10.46
C THR A 189 9.75 -2.38 9.10
N GLY A 190 8.58 -2.04 8.54
CA GLY A 190 8.43 -1.60 7.16
C GLY A 190 8.58 -2.71 6.13
N ALA A 191 8.93 -3.94 6.54
CA ALA A 191 9.23 -5.02 5.61
C ALA A 191 7.98 -5.47 4.84
N PHE A 192 8.14 -5.80 3.56
CA PHE A 192 7.11 -6.44 2.75
C PHE A 192 7.75 -7.32 1.68
N ALA A 193 6.96 -8.25 1.13
CA ALA A 193 7.29 -8.93 -0.11
C ALA A 193 6.05 -9.06 -0.99
N VAL A 194 6.20 -8.96 -2.30
CA VAL A 194 5.15 -9.23 -3.28
C VAL A 194 5.64 -10.24 -4.29
N ALA A 195 4.75 -11.14 -4.70
CA ALA A 195 5.05 -12.16 -5.69
C ALA A 195 3.95 -12.21 -6.76
N GLY A 196 4.30 -12.63 -7.96
CA GLY A 196 3.35 -12.91 -9.01
C GLY A 196 4.00 -13.55 -10.23
N THR A 197 3.15 -14.13 -11.07
CA THR A 197 3.54 -14.81 -12.30
C THR A 197 2.84 -14.11 -13.45
N SER A 198 3.60 -13.67 -14.45
CA SER A 198 3.04 -13.10 -15.68
C SER A 198 2.47 -14.18 -16.58
N THR A 199 1.80 -13.80 -17.67
CA THR A 199 1.62 -14.71 -18.81
C THR A 199 2.96 -14.90 -19.55
N ALA A 200 2.99 -15.77 -20.56
CA ALA A 200 4.13 -15.80 -21.49
C ALA A 200 4.42 -14.39 -22.04
N PRO A 201 5.70 -13.95 -22.05
CA PRO A 201 6.05 -12.63 -22.56
C PRO A 201 5.82 -12.55 -24.08
N THR A 202 5.57 -11.35 -24.58
CA THR A 202 5.49 -11.10 -26.03
C THR A 202 6.88 -10.79 -26.57
N PRO A 203 7.46 -11.63 -27.45
CA PRO A 203 8.74 -11.36 -28.08
C PRO A 203 8.58 -10.28 -29.17
N GLY A 204 9.51 -9.33 -29.21
CA GLY A 204 9.61 -8.35 -30.29
C GLY A 204 10.04 -8.99 -31.61
N THR A 205 9.90 -8.26 -32.72
CA THR A 205 10.22 -8.73 -34.09
C THR A 205 11.67 -9.18 -34.29
N GLN A 206 12.57 -8.69 -33.44
CA GLN A 206 14.01 -9.00 -33.40
C GLN A 206 14.33 -10.31 -32.66
N CYS A 207 13.34 -10.94 -32.03
CA CYS A 207 13.48 -12.25 -31.41
C CYS A 207 13.31 -13.35 -32.46
N ASP A 208 14.36 -13.65 -33.22
CA ASP A 208 14.37 -14.79 -34.15
C ASP A 208 14.34 -16.11 -33.35
N GLY A 209 13.25 -16.86 -33.48
CA GLY A 209 13.02 -18.13 -32.79
C GLY A 209 14.01 -19.24 -33.15
N THR A 210 14.86 -19.03 -34.17
CA THR A 210 15.93 -19.96 -34.55
C THR A 210 17.29 -19.62 -33.90
N LYS A 211 17.38 -18.62 -33.02
CA LYS A 211 18.67 -18.12 -32.50
C LYS A 211 18.72 -17.75 -31.01
N ILE A 212 17.58 -17.45 -30.36
CA ILE A 212 17.52 -17.25 -28.90
C ILE A 212 16.98 -18.53 -28.24
N PHE A 213 17.88 -19.45 -27.88
CA PHE A 213 17.55 -20.76 -27.32
C PHE A 213 17.79 -20.90 -25.81
N LEU A 214 17.98 -19.79 -25.07
CA LEU A 214 18.35 -19.88 -23.65
C LEU A 214 17.14 -20.04 -22.72
N PHE A 215 16.00 -19.44 -23.08
CA PHE A 215 14.80 -19.40 -22.24
C PHE A 215 13.55 -19.80 -23.02
N ASP A 216 12.65 -20.52 -22.36
CA ASP A 216 11.35 -20.91 -22.90
C ASP A 216 10.37 -19.75 -22.79
N LEU A 217 10.32 -18.96 -23.86
CA LEU A 217 9.45 -17.78 -23.97
C LEU A 217 7.97 -18.15 -24.11
N THR A 218 7.63 -19.44 -24.26
CA THR A 218 6.23 -19.90 -24.19
C THR A 218 5.74 -20.06 -22.75
N LYS A 219 6.66 -20.00 -21.78
CA LYS A 219 6.37 -20.11 -20.36
C LYS A 219 6.20 -18.73 -19.72
N PRO A 220 5.40 -18.66 -18.65
CA PRO A 220 5.28 -17.44 -17.88
C PRO A 220 6.60 -17.05 -17.21
N MET A 221 6.79 -15.75 -16.99
CA MET A 221 7.88 -15.23 -16.16
C MET A 221 7.42 -15.06 -14.72
N GLY A 222 8.32 -15.37 -13.78
CA GLY A 222 8.09 -15.21 -12.35
C GLY A 222 8.73 -13.94 -11.79
N PHE A 223 8.09 -13.34 -10.79
CA PHE A 223 8.52 -12.08 -10.19
C PHE A 223 8.33 -12.11 -8.68
N TYR A 224 9.36 -11.67 -7.96
CA TYR A 224 9.32 -11.53 -6.51
C TYR A 224 10.11 -10.29 -6.08
N PHE A 225 9.45 -9.37 -5.38
CA PHE A 225 10.06 -8.16 -4.85
C PHE A 225 9.96 -8.11 -3.34
N VAL A 226 11.09 -7.96 -2.69
CA VAL A 226 11.23 -7.85 -1.24
C VAL A 226 11.97 -6.57 -0.89
N GLY A 227 11.50 -5.90 0.16
CA GLY A 227 12.03 -4.60 0.53
C GLY A 227 11.44 -4.05 1.81
N SER A 228 11.71 -2.77 2.03
CA SER A 228 11.11 -1.97 3.09
C SER A 228 10.28 -0.84 2.49
N MET A 229 9.21 -0.50 3.18
CA MET A 229 8.31 0.58 2.83
C MET A 229 7.98 1.38 4.09
N THR A 230 8.11 2.69 3.99
CA THR A 230 7.72 3.63 5.05
C THR A 230 6.49 4.39 4.56
N LEU A 231 5.34 4.14 5.19
CA LEU A 231 4.10 4.86 4.91
C LEU A 231 4.06 6.20 5.65
N PRO A 232 3.41 7.24 5.09
CA PRO A 232 3.22 8.50 5.78
C PRO A 232 2.39 8.31 7.06
N PRO A 233 2.68 9.07 8.13
CA PRO A 233 1.93 8.97 9.38
C PRO A 233 0.47 9.38 9.18
N PRO A 234 -0.49 8.84 9.96
CA PRO A 234 -1.90 9.18 9.85
C PRO A 234 -2.15 10.69 9.86
N ASP A 235 -3.07 11.16 9.04
CA ASP A 235 -3.45 12.57 8.99
C ASP A 235 -4.01 13.04 10.35
N ALA A 236 -3.46 14.14 10.87
CA ALA A 236 -3.93 14.75 12.11
C ALA A 236 -5.33 15.37 11.92
N PRO A 237 -6.18 15.42 12.96
CA PRO A 237 -7.47 16.09 12.87
C PRO A 237 -7.29 17.61 12.76
N GLN A 238 -7.92 18.22 11.77
CA GLN A 238 -8.07 19.67 11.73
C GLN A 238 -9.11 20.13 12.75
N THR A 239 -8.76 21.11 13.58
CA THR A 239 -9.60 21.59 14.69
C THR A 239 -9.91 23.08 14.57
N ALA A 240 -11.00 23.53 15.21
CA ALA A 240 -11.36 24.93 15.27
C ALA A 240 -12.25 25.26 16.48
N THR A 241 -12.04 26.43 17.08
CA THR A 241 -12.93 26.92 18.16
C THR A 241 -14.22 27.49 17.58
N VAL A 242 -15.32 26.75 17.70
CA VAL A 242 -16.62 27.13 17.13
C VAL A 242 -17.53 27.77 18.19
N LYS A 243 -17.63 29.11 18.17
CA LYS A 243 -18.56 29.87 19.02
C LYS A 243 -19.84 30.22 18.25
N VAL A 244 -20.91 29.47 18.53
CA VAL A 244 -22.23 29.62 17.87
C VAL A 244 -23.34 29.88 18.87
N ALA A 245 -24.48 30.37 18.39
CA ALA A 245 -25.65 30.63 19.23
C ALA A 245 -26.07 29.40 20.07
N LYS A 246 -26.49 29.64 21.32
CA LYS A 246 -27.10 28.61 22.17
C LYS A 246 -28.55 28.32 21.74
N LYS A 247 -29.33 29.36 21.43
CA LYS A 247 -30.73 29.28 21.03
C LYS A 247 -30.98 30.11 19.76
N VAL A 248 -31.99 29.73 18.98
CA VAL A 248 -32.50 30.50 17.84
C VAL A 248 -33.92 30.93 18.15
N LYS A 249 -34.19 32.23 18.01
CA LYS A 249 -35.52 32.80 18.29
C LYS A 249 -36.55 32.28 17.28
N LYS A 250 -37.78 31.99 17.72
CA LYS A 250 -38.91 31.64 16.84
C LYS A 250 -39.25 32.77 15.85
N SER A 251 -39.13 34.02 16.31
CA SER A 251 -39.24 35.22 15.47
C SER A 251 -38.15 36.22 15.81
N GLY A 252 -37.65 36.95 14.81
CA GLY A 252 -36.66 38.00 14.98
C GLY A 252 -35.23 37.61 14.61
N LYS A 253 -34.28 38.48 14.95
CA LYS A 253 -32.86 38.34 14.59
C LYS A 253 -32.11 37.48 15.61
N THR A 254 -31.36 36.49 15.12
CA THR A 254 -30.39 35.69 15.88
C THR A 254 -29.03 35.77 15.21
N ILE A 255 -27.98 36.07 15.96
CA ILE A 255 -26.59 35.97 15.48
C ILE A 255 -26.15 34.52 15.66
N LEU A 256 -26.12 33.75 14.57
CA LEU A 256 -25.70 32.33 14.61
C LEU A 256 -24.21 32.19 14.88
N MET A 257 -23.42 33.11 14.32
CA MET A 257 -21.96 33.11 14.41
C MET A 257 -21.47 34.56 14.37
N LYS A 258 -20.57 34.94 15.29
CA LYS A 258 -20.09 36.34 15.42
C LYS A 258 -18.99 36.70 14.43
N LYS A 259 -18.14 35.73 14.07
CA LYS A 259 -16.99 35.87 13.15
C LYS A 259 -16.76 34.56 12.40
N ALA A 260 -16.04 34.60 11.28
CA ALA A 260 -15.59 33.40 10.59
C ALA A 260 -14.89 32.43 11.55
N VAL A 261 -15.13 31.13 11.35
CA VAL A 261 -14.35 30.08 12.02
C VAL A 261 -13.10 29.85 11.20
N VAL A 262 -11.96 29.94 11.87
CA VAL A 262 -10.64 29.68 11.29
C VAL A 262 -10.10 28.45 12.01
N THR A 263 -9.61 27.48 11.24
CA THR A 263 -9.04 26.25 11.78
C THR A 263 -7.64 26.49 12.34
N ASN A 264 -7.09 25.53 13.09
CA ASN A 264 -5.68 25.52 13.50
C ASN A 264 -4.70 25.73 12.32
N LEU A 265 -5.10 25.37 11.10
CA LEU A 265 -4.32 25.54 9.87
C LEU A 265 -4.53 26.88 9.11
N GLY A 266 -5.14 27.87 9.75
CA GLY A 266 -5.40 29.19 9.16
C GLY A 266 -6.50 29.23 8.08
N GLN A 267 -7.10 28.09 7.71
CA GLN A 267 -8.17 28.04 6.72
C GLN A 267 -9.49 28.60 7.29
N LYS A 268 -10.16 29.45 6.50
CA LYS A 268 -11.51 29.93 6.81
C LYS A 268 -12.53 28.85 6.45
N ALA A 269 -13.26 28.34 7.44
CA ALA A 269 -14.29 27.33 7.21
C ALA A 269 -15.49 27.92 6.46
N THR A 270 -15.94 27.23 5.42
CA THR A 270 -17.13 27.57 4.63
C THR A 270 -18.39 27.27 5.44
N ALA A 271 -19.24 28.28 5.61
CA ALA A 271 -20.49 28.14 6.36
C ALA A 271 -21.71 27.95 5.46
N LYS A 272 -22.45 26.87 5.67
CA LYS A 272 -23.76 26.61 5.05
C LYS A 272 -24.85 26.64 6.11
N VAL A 273 -25.84 27.50 5.93
CA VAL A 273 -27.04 27.57 6.79
C VAL A 273 -28.26 27.16 5.98
N SER A 274 -29.10 26.34 6.61
CA SER A 274 -30.35 25.82 6.03
C SER A 274 -31.43 25.73 7.11
N TRP A 275 -32.69 25.74 6.70
CA TRP A 275 -33.84 25.69 7.62
C TRP A 275 -35.06 24.99 7.00
N SER A 276 -35.81 24.27 7.83
CA SER A 276 -37.03 23.58 7.40
C SER A 276 -37.95 23.30 8.60
N PRO A 277 -39.26 23.12 8.39
CA PRO A 277 -40.13 22.55 9.41
C PRO A 277 -39.77 21.11 9.83
N LYS A 278 -39.00 20.39 9.00
CA LYS A 278 -38.48 19.05 9.30
C LYS A 278 -37.12 19.12 10.03
N LYS A 279 -36.86 18.18 10.94
CA LYS A 279 -35.62 18.10 11.75
C LYS A 279 -34.33 18.05 10.92
N SER A 280 -34.40 17.52 9.70
CA SER A 280 -33.27 17.47 8.77
C SER A 280 -32.81 18.85 8.28
N ALA A 281 -33.67 19.87 8.40
CA ALA A 281 -33.37 21.27 8.10
C ALA A 281 -32.84 21.55 6.68
N LYS A 282 -33.10 20.69 5.70
CA LYS A 282 -32.53 20.77 4.33
C LYS A 282 -33.10 21.88 3.42
N GLY A 283 -33.96 22.77 3.95
CA GLY A 283 -34.65 23.79 3.14
C GLY A 283 -34.00 25.18 3.20
N LYS A 284 -34.52 26.11 2.39
CA LYS A 284 -34.19 27.55 2.45
C LYS A 284 -35.38 28.46 2.14
N LYS A 285 -36.63 27.97 2.28
CA LYS A 285 -37.83 28.73 1.90
C LYS A 285 -37.89 30.08 2.64
N ALA A 286 -37.94 31.18 1.88
CA ALA A 286 -37.87 32.55 2.41
C ALA A 286 -39.05 32.94 3.30
N LYS A 287 -40.17 32.20 3.23
CA LYS A 287 -41.32 32.39 4.13
C LYS A 287 -41.01 32.08 5.60
N TYR A 288 -39.99 31.25 5.87
CA TYR A 288 -39.64 30.85 7.24
C TYR A 288 -38.51 31.68 7.86
N ALA A 289 -37.46 31.98 7.09
CA ALA A 289 -36.32 32.75 7.56
C ALA A 289 -35.55 33.39 6.39
N LYS A 290 -34.70 34.37 6.72
CA LYS A 290 -33.73 35.00 5.82
C LYS A 290 -32.36 35.01 6.49
N LEU A 291 -31.33 34.59 5.76
CA LEU A 291 -29.94 34.64 6.21
C LEU A 291 -29.25 35.90 5.67
N THR A 292 -28.41 36.50 6.49
CA THR A 292 -27.49 37.56 6.10
C THR A 292 -26.08 37.16 6.54
N ALA A 293 -25.17 37.07 5.58
CA ALA A 293 -23.74 36.86 5.82
C ALA A 293 -23.00 38.19 5.63
N LYS A 294 -22.06 38.49 6.53
CA LYS A 294 -21.16 39.66 6.39
C LYS A 294 -19.76 39.22 5.97
N LYS A 295 -18.97 40.15 5.40
CA LYS A 295 -17.56 39.93 5.02
C LYS A 295 -16.69 39.38 6.16
N SER A 296 -16.99 39.71 7.41
CA SER A 296 -16.30 39.18 8.62
C SER A 296 -16.64 37.73 8.97
N GLY A 297 -17.48 37.05 8.17
CA GLY A 297 -18.02 35.72 8.47
C GLY A 297 -19.12 35.72 9.53
N LYS A 298 -19.60 36.89 9.96
CA LYS A 298 -20.76 37.00 10.85
C LYS A 298 -22.01 36.51 10.12
N LEU A 299 -22.77 35.61 10.75
CA LEU A 299 -24.02 35.06 10.22
C LEU A 299 -25.20 35.49 11.09
N ILE A 300 -26.17 36.14 10.46
CA ILE A 300 -27.39 36.62 11.11
C ILE A 300 -28.58 35.95 10.44
N LEU A 301 -29.42 35.28 11.22
CA LEU A 301 -30.67 34.70 10.75
C LEU A 301 -31.83 35.54 11.27
N LYS A 302 -32.71 35.99 10.38
CA LYS A 302 -34.01 36.59 10.72
C LYS A 302 -35.09 35.53 10.52
N THR A 303 -35.64 35.00 11.59
CA THR A 303 -36.79 34.08 11.56
C THR A 303 -38.09 34.89 11.50
N LYS A 304 -39.10 34.37 10.80
CA LYS A 304 -40.38 35.06 10.55
C LYS A 304 -41.55 34.57 11.40
N GLY A 305 -41.36 33.59 12.27
CA GLY A 305 -42.45 33.01 13.08
C GLY A 305 -43.48 32.17 12.32
N ALA A 306 -43.39 32.06 10.98
CA ALA A 306 -44.37 31.41 10.11
C ALA A 306 -44.49 29.87 10.26
N SER A 307 -43.73 29.24 11.17
CA SER A 307 -43.85 27.81 11.44
C SER A 307 -43.84 27.53 12.95
N LYS A 308 -44.77 26.68 13.42
CA LYS A 308 -44.82 26.21 14.81
C LYS A 308 -43.58 25.38 15.19
N LYS A 309 -42.99 24.66 14.22
CA LYS A 309 -41.76 23.88 14.37
C LYS A 309 -40.80 24.29 13.27
N LEU A 310 -39.75 25.03 13.59
CA LEU A 310 -38.71 25.41 12.63
C LEU A 310 -37.36 24.87 13.13
N PHE A 311 -36.65 24.15 12.28
CA PHE A 311 -35.30 23.68 12.54
C PHE A 311 -34.33 24.45 11.66
N VAL A 312 -33.21 24.85 12.25
CA VAL A 312 -32.12 25.57 11.58
C VAL A 312 -30.87 24.72 11.71
N LYS A 313 -30.14 24.53 10.63
CA LYS A 313 -28.88 23.78 10.60
C LYS A 313 -27.75 24.68 10.10
N LEU A 314 -26.68 24.73 10.87
CA LEU A 314 -25.38 25.27 10.48
C LEU A 314 -24.44 24.09 10.20
N SER A 315 -23.73 24.17 9.09
CA SER A 315 -22.62 23.28 8.77
C SER A 315 -21.41 24.15 8.41
N LEU A 316 -20.26 23.83 8.99
CA LEU A 316 -18.97 24.44 8.69
C LEU A 316 -18.05 23.37 8.13
N SER A 317 -17.33 23.67 7.07
CA SER A 317 -16.36 22.75 6.48
C SER A 317 -15.13 23.48 5.97
N ALA A 318 -13.95 22.89 6.14
CA ALA A 318 -12.73 23.28 5.44
C ALA A 318 -12.17 22.05 4.71
N PRO A 319 -11.57 22.21 3.52
CA PRO A 319 -10.94 21.10 2.81
C PRO A 319 -9.75 20.56 3.61
N SER A 320 -9.38 19.31 3.37
CA SER A 320 -8.14 18.73 3.90
C SER A 320 -6.91 19.51 3.43
N LYS A 321 -5.80 19.32 4.15
CA LYS A 321 -4.45 19.75 3.76
C LYS A 321 -3.52 18.55 3.88
N PRO A 322 -2.35 18.55 3.22
CA PRO A 322 -1.34 17.51 3.42
C PRO A 322 -1.07 17.30 4.93
N GLY A 323 -1.17 16.05 5.39
CA GLY A 323 -1.04 15.67 6.80
C GLY A 323 -2.24 15.99 7.71
N TYR A 324 -3.37 16.47 7.18
CA TYR A 324 -4.55 16.83 7.98
C TYR A 324 -5.91 16.48 7.35
N LYS A 325 -6.76 15.80 8.12
CA LYS A 325 -8.15 15.46 7.73
C LYS A 325 -9.00 16.74 7.63
N ALA A 326 -9.98 16.73 6.72
CA ALA A 326 -10.88 17.86 6.50
C ALA A 326 -11.67 18.25 7.77
N PHE A 327 -11.77 19.54 8.07
CA PHE A 327 -12.60 20.03 9.17
C PHE A 327 -14.09 19.94 8.85
N SER A 328 -14.89 19.43 9.79
CA SER A 328 -16.35 19.40 9.70
C SER A 328 -17.01 19.69 11.05
N TYR A 329 -18.01 20.58 11.04
CA TYR A 329 -18.83 20.87 12.21
C TYR A 329 -20.29 21.00 11.82
N ARG A 330 -21.19 20.50 12.67
CA ARG A 330 -22.63 20.59 12.47
C ARG A 330 -23.37 20.93 13.76
N LYS A 331 -24.30 21.88 13.66
CA LYS A 331 -25.26 22.15 14.73
C LYS A 331 -26.66 22.34 14.17
N VAL A 332 -27.64 21.76 14.85
CA VAL A 332 -29.06 21.92 14.54
C VAL A 332 -29.77 22.52 15.74
N TRP A 333 -30.56 23.56 15.51
CA TRP A 333 -31.42 24.19 16.51
C TRP A 333 -32.88 23.96 16.17
N LYS A 334 -33.72 23.78 17.18
CA LYS A 334 -35.16 24.04 17.09
C LYS A 334 -35.40 25.49 17.51
N ALA A 335 -36.02 26.28 16.64
CA ALA A 335 -36.35 27.67 16.96
C ALA A 335 -37.41 27.70 18.07
N LYS A 336 -37.17 28.51 19.09
CA LYS A 336 -38.06 28.69 20.26
C LYS A 336 -38.24 30.17 20.53
#